data_AF-A0A177XXX2-F1
#
_entry.id   AF-A0A177XXX2-F1
#
_cell.length_a   1.000
_cell.length_b   1.000
_cell.length_c   1.000
_cell.angle_alpha   90.00
_cell.angle_beta   90.00
_cell.angle_gamma   90.00
#
_symmetry.space_group_name_H-M   'P 1'
#
loop_
_entity.id
_entity.type
_entity.pdbx_description
1 polymer ?
#
loop_
_entity_poly.entity_id
_entity_poly.type
_entity_poly.pdbx_seq_one_letter_code
_entity_poly.pdbx_strand_id
1 'polypeptide(L)' 'MYAAQFMAAMKQTVDVDSAIRSGDLSPIFTWLEDKIWSKGSLLSTDDLVKQATGETLNAKFFQEHLKARYLS' A
#
# COMPACT_ATOMS: atom_id res chain seq x y z
N MET A 1 -5.26 -1.78 8.85
CA MET A 1 -6.05 -0.94 7.91
C MET A 1 -5.18 -0.25 6.88
N TYR A 2 -4.27 0.67 7.26
CA TYR A 2 -3.37 1.36 6.31
C TYR A 2 -2.62 0.43 5.35
N ALA A 3 -2.02 -0.65 5.86
CA ALA A 3 -1.29 -1.61 5.03
C ALA A 3 -2.14 -2.22 3.90
N ALA A 4 -3.44 -2.46 4.14
CA ALA A 4 -4.33 -3.00 3.11
C ALA A 4 -4.61 -1.97 2.00
N GLN A 5 -4.79 -0.71 2.38
CA GLN A 5 -4.98 0.39 1.42
C GLN A 5 -3.68 0.70 0.65
N PHE A 6 -2.53 0.70 1.32
CA PHE A 6 -1.22 0.85 0.65
C PHE A 6 -0.95 -0.30 -0.31
N MET A 7 -1.23 -1.54 0.07
CA MET A 7 -1.13 -2.70 -0.82
C MET A 7 -2.03 -2.55 -2.05
N ALA A 8 -3.28 -2.11 -1.85
CA ALA A 8 -4.22 -1.90 -2.95
C ALA A 8 -3.77 -0.80 -3.92
N ALA A 9 -3.21 0.30 -3.42
CA ALA A 9 -2.65 1.37 -4.25
C ALA A 9 -1.35 0.93 -4.95
N MET A 10 -0.45 0.26 -4.24
CA MET A 10 0.82 -0.23 -4.77
C MET A 10 0.60 -1.21 -5.93
N LYS A 11 -0.34 -2.14 -5.81
CA LYS A 11 -0.71 -3.10 -6.88
C LYS A 11 -1.16 -2.44 -8.19
N GLN A 12 -1.53 -1.15 -8.19
CA GLN A 12 -1.88 -0.43 -9.42
C GLN A 12 -0.64 0.01 -10.23
N THR A 13 0.54 0.04 -9.61
CA THR A 13 1.77 0.58 -10.21
C THR A 13 2.96 -0.37 -10.14
N VAL A 14 2.91 -1.36 -9.25
CA VAL A 14 3.96 -2.36 -9.02
C VAL A 14 3.36 -3.76 -9.13
N ASP A 15 4.00 -4.65 -9.87
CA ASP A 15 3.67 -6.07 -9.88
C ASP A 15 4.20 -6.74 -8.59
N VAL A 16 3.44 -6.55 -7.50
CA VAL A 16 3.79 -7.04 -6.17
C VAL A 16 3.92 -8.56 -6.15
N ASP A 17 3.05 -9.27 -6.86
CA ASP A 17 3.03 -10.73 -6.81
C ASP A 17 4.25 -11.32 -7.54
N SER A 18 4.71 -10.68 -8.62
CA SER A 18 5.97 -11.06 -9.28
C SER A 18 7.20 -10.78 -8.40
N ALA A 19 7.28 -9.59 -7.79
CA ALA A 19 8.36 -9.23 -6.86
C ALA A 19 8.49 -10.21 -5.68
N ILE A 20 7.35 -10.63 -5.12
CA ILE A 20 7.33 -11.64 -4.05
C ILE A 20 7.80 -13.00 -4.57
N ARG A 21 7.32 -13.44 -5.74
CA ARG A 21 7.69 -14.75 -6.31
C ARG A 21 9.17 -14.83 -6.71
N SER A 22 9.73 -13.74 -7.23
CA SER A 22 11.15 -13.69 -7.60
C SER A 22 12.08 -13.56 -6.39
N GLY A 23 11.56 -13.09 -5.25
CA GLY A 23 12.34 -12.75 -4.07
C GLY A 23 13.01 -11.37 -4.15
N ASP A 24 12.91 -10.68 -5.29
CA ASP A 24 13.38 -9.31 -5.44
C ASP A 24 12.29 -8.33 -4.98
N LEU A 25 12.40 -7.89 -3.72
CA LEU A 25 11.46 -6.95 -3.11
C LEU A 25 11.83 -5.48 -3.37
N SER A 26 12.88 -5.21 -4.15
CA SER A 26 13.30 -3.84 -4.47
C SER A 26 12.17 -2.95 -4.99
N PRO A 27 11.28 -3.42 -5.91
CA PRO A 27 10.16 -2.60 -6.40
C PRO A 27 9.19 -2.17 -5.30
N ILE A 28 8.97 -3.03 -4.29
CA ILE A 28 8.08 -2.76 -3.16
C ILE A 28 8.72 -1.71 -2.25
N PHE A 29 10.01 -1.86 -1.94
CA PHE A 29 10.73 -0.92 -1.09
C PHE A 29 10.89 0.45 -1.74
N THR A 30 11.18 0.50 -3.05
CA THR A 30 11.24 1.77 -3.79
C THR A 30 9.89 2.50 -3.75
N TRP A 31 8.77 1.79 -3.90
CA TRP A 31 7.46 2.40 -3.80
C TRP A 31 7.18 2.95 -2.39
N LEU A 32 7.52 2.19 -1.35
CA LEU A 32 7.34 2.62 0.04
C LEU A 32 8.22 3.82 0.39
N GLU A 33 9.46 3.84 -0.08
CA GLU A 33 10.37 4.96 0.09
C GLU A 33 9.80 6.25 -0.55
N ASP A 34 9.42 6.20 -1.83
CA ASP A 34 8.90 7.35 -2.56
C ASP A 34 7.53 7.84 -2.02
N LYS A 35 6.62 6.92 -1.71
CA LYS A 35 5.25 7.29 -1.36
C LYS A 35 5.03 7.52 0.13
N ILE A 36 5.77 6.83 1.01
CA ILE A 36 5.48 6.78 2.44
C ILE A 36 6.66 7.27 3.28
N TRP A 37 7.81 6.61 3.22
CA TRP A 37 8.89 6.82 4.20
C TRP A 37 9.57 8.18 4.04
N SER A 38 9.89 8.60 2.82
CA SER A 38 10.50 9.91 2.55
C SER A 38 9.65 11.10 2.97
N LYS A 39 8.33 10.90 3.11
CA LYS A 39 7.35 11.91 3.53
C LYS A 39 6.94 11.77 5.00
N GLY A 40 7.48 10.79 5.70
CA GLY A 40 7.24 10.58 7.12
C GLY A 40 7.62 11.82 7.93
N SER A 41 6.78 12.20 8.88
CA SER A 41 6.93 13.39 9.72
C SER A 41 6.85 14.75 9.02
N LEU A 42 6.79 14.80 7.68
CA LEU A 42 6.54 16.03 6.91
C LEU A 42 5.05 16.30 6.70
N LEU A 43 4.25 15.23 6.62
CA LEU A 43 2.80 15.29 6.38
C LEU A 43 2.02 14.75 7.57
N SER A 44 0.78 15.23 7.72
CA SER A 44 -0.19 14.55 8.58
C SER A 44 -0.46 13.14 8.03
N THR A 45 -0.88 12.21 8.90
CA THR A 45 -1.18 10.84 8.48
C THR A 45 -2.24 10.80 7.37
N ASP A 46 -3.27 11.65 7.45
CA ASP A 46 -4.34 11.68 6.45
C ASP A 46 -3.86 12.23 5.11
N ASP A 47 -3.02 13.28 5.12
CA ASP A 47 -2.43 13.83 3.90
C ASP A 47 -1.45 12.85 3.26
N LEU A 48 -0.64 12.15 4.07
CA LEU A 48 0.27 11.11 3.60
C LEU A 48 -0.49 10.00 2.88
N VAL A 49 -1.57 9.51 3.49
CA VAL A 49 -2.39 8.42 2.95
C VAL A 49 -3.11 8.86 1.68
N LYS A 50 -3.67 10.07 1.68
CA LYS A 50 -4.33 10.64 0.51
C LYS A 50 -3.37 10.87 -0.65
N GLN A 51 -2.17 11.38 -0.39
CA GLN A 51 -1.15 11.55 -1.44
C GLN A 51 -0.64 10.21 -1.98
N ALA A 52 -0.46 9.20 -1.12
CA ALA A 52 0.05 7.90 -1.54
C ALA A 52 -0.99 7.03 -2.26
N THR A 53 -2.27 7.17 -1.92
CA THR A 53 -3.33 6.25 -2.37
C THR A 53 -4.48 6.90 -3.13
N GLY A 54 -4.52 8.24 -3.18
CA GLY A 54 -5.58 9.02 -3.85
C GLY A 54 -6.78 9.35 -2.98
N GLU A 55 -6.99 8.64 -1.87
CA GLU A 55 -8.10 8.86 -0.94
C GLU A 55 -7.65 8.79 0.53
N THR A 56 -8.45 9.35 1.43
CA THR A 56 -8.23 9.22 2.88
C THR A 56 -8.38 7.77 3.33
N LEU A 57 -8.05 7.47 4.60
CA LEU A 57 -8.18 6.12 5.13
C LEU A 57 -9.59 5.55 4.91
N ASN A 58 -9.66 4.39 4.25
CA ASN A 58 -10.90 3.71 3.91
C ASN A 58 -10.89 2.26 4.41
N ALA A 59 -11.86 1.91 5.28
CA ALA A 59 -11.96 0.59 5.87
C ALA A 59 -12.26 -0.53 4.85
N LYS A 60 -12.80 -0.18 3.68
CA LYS A 60 -13.16 -1.12 2.60
C LYS A 60 -11.97 -1.99 2.19
N PHE A 61 -10.78 -1.41 2.01
CA PHE A 61 -9.58 -2.16 1.64
C PHE A 61 -9.20 -3.23 2.65
N PHE A 62 -9.37 -2.93 3.94
CA PHE A 62 -9.09 -3.90 4.99
C PHE A 62 -10.13 -5.03 5.01
N GLN A 63 -11.42 -4.69 4.84
CA GLN A 63 -12.48 -5.70 4.72
C GLN A 63 -12.28 -6.61 3.51
N GLU A 64 -11.94 -6.05 2.35
CA GLU A 64 -11.63 -6.81 1.14
C GLU A 64 -10.42 -7.72 1.33
N HIS A 65 -9.35 -7.22 1.96
CA HIS A 65 -8.19 -8.03 2.31
C HIS A 65 -8.58 -9.25 3.19
N LEU A 66 -9.40 -9.03 4.21
CA LEU A 66 -9.87 -10.11 5.08
C LEU A 66 -10.74 -11.12 4.31
N LYS A 67 -11.70 -10.65 3.50
CA LYS A 67 -12.54 -11.53 2.68
C LYS A 67 -11.70 -12.38 1.73
N ALA A 68 -10.75 -11.76 1.02
CA ALA A 68 -9.86 -12.45 0.09
C ALA A 68 -8.96 -13.48 0.78
N ARG A 69 -8.60 -13.28 2.05
CA ARG A 69 -7.73 -14.19 2.81
C ARG A 69 -8.48 -15.34 3.50
N TYR A 70 -9.71 -15.09 3.97
CA TYR A 70 -10.41 -16.01 4.88
C TYR A 70 -11.71 -16.59 4.32
N LEU A 71 -12.25 -16.05 3.23
CA LEU A 71 -13.47 -16.53 2.57
C LEU A 71 -13.21 -17.00 1.13
N SER A 72 -11.95 -17.24 0.78
CA SER A 72 -11.51 -17.77 -0.51
C SER A 72 -11.38 -19.28 -0.51
#